data_AF-A0A538TXK9-F1
#
_entry.id   AF-A0A538TXK9-F1
#
_cell.length_a   1.000
_cell.length_b   1.000
_cell.length_c   1.000
_cell.angle_alpha   90.00
_cell.angle_beta   90.00
_cell.angle_gamma   90.00
#
_symmetry.space_group_name_H-M   'P 1'
#
loop_
_entity.id
_entity.type
_entity.pdbx_description
1 polymer ?
#
loop_
_entity_poly.entity_id
_entity_poly.type
_entity_poly.pdbx_seq_one_letter_code
_entity_poly.pdbx_strand_id
1 'polypeptide(L)'
;MKFHVEVPRGVELVAHTVNGGIEIQDLKGDVEAATVNGGIHVATSGNASATTVNGSVDARIGSDLDDDVEFTTVNGRVLVEMPRGVNAHVRGSTVHGAIYTDFPLSVRGRYVNRRIDGTLGRGGHDMKVSTVNGSIELRTIGGSRGKRVVSEDGDDDGDED
;
A
#
# COMPACT_ATOMS: atom_id res chain seq x y z
N MET A 1 -5.70 -22.48 15.03
CA MET A 1 -5.64 -21.87 16.39
C MET A 1 -5.84 -20.37 16.24
N LYS A 2 -6.53 -19.72 17.17
CA LYS A 2 -6.75 -18.27 17.16
C LYS A 2 -6.11 -17.71 18.42
N PHE A 3 -5.22 -16.73 18.25
CA PHE A 3 -4.63 -15.98 19.35
C PHE A 3 -5.28 -14.60 19.38
N HIS A 4 -5.62 -14.13 20.57
CA HIS A 4 -6.10 -12.79 20.79
C HIS A 4 -5.18 -12.13 21.81
N VAL A 5 -4.62 -10.98 21.44
CA VAL A 5 -3.66 -10.24 22.25
C VAL A 5 -4.17 -8.82 22.37
N GLU A 6 -4.38 -8.37 23.59
CA GLU A 6 -4.68 -6.96 23.88
C GLU A 6 -3.37 -6.26 24.26
N VAL A 7 -3.12 -5.13 23.63
CA VAL A 7 -1.90 -4.34 23.86
C VAL A 7 -2.26 -2.94 24.38
N PRO A 8 -1.42 -2.32 25.23
CA PRO A 8 -1.63 -0.95 25.66
C PRO A 8 -1.66 0.03 24.48
N ARG A 9 -2.37 1.15 24.63
CA ARG A 9 -2.41 2.18 23.59
C ARG A 9 -1.01 2.78 23.39
N GLY A 10 -0.59 2.91 22.14
CA GLY A 10 0.64 3.61 21.76
C GLY A 10 1.92 2.77 21.83
N VAL A 11 1.81 1.46 22.06
CA VAL A 11 2.96 0.56 21.91
C VAL A 11 3.19 0.22 20.44
N GLU A 12 4.45 0.00 20.10
CA GLU A 12 4.84 -0.65 18.85
C GLU A 12 4.45 -2.13 18.90
N LEU A 13 3.86 -2.65 17.83
CA LEU A 13 3.44 -4.04 17.70
C LEU A 13 4.18 -4.70 16.55
N VAL A 14 4.97 -5.72 16.90
CA VAL A 14 5.65 -6.60 15.93
C VAL A 14 4.97 -7.96 15.95
N ALA A 15 4.39 -8.38 14.82
CA ALA A 15 3.65 -9.62 14.69
C ALA A 15 4.13 -10.44 13.49
N HIS A 16 4.59 -11.66 13.74
CA HIS A 16 5.01 -12.59 12.69
C HIS A 16 4.29 -13.93 12.80
N THR A 17 3.88 -14.46 11.67
CA THR A 17 3.36 -15.83 11.58
C THR A 17 3.78 -16.48 10.27
N VAL A 18 3.64 -17.80 10.16
CA VAL A 18 3.90 -18.52 8.91
C VAL A 18 2.60 -18.96 8.27
N ASN A 19 1.66 -19.46 9.07
CA ASN A 19 0.36 -19.94 8.62
C ASN A 19 -0.73 -19.31 9.47
N GLY A 20 -1.41 -18.30 8.91
CA GLY A 20 -2.44 -17.54 9.59
C GLY A 20 -2.47 -16.09 9.13
N GLY A 21 -3.66 -15.50 9.21
CA GLY A 21 -3.82 -14.06 9.03
C GLY A 21 -3.41 -13.27 10.28
N ILE A 22 -2.98 -12.04 10.07
CA ILE A 22 -2.73 -11.07 11.13
C ILE A 22 -3.81 -10.00 11.02
N GLU A 23 -4.48 -9.69 12.12
CA GLU A 23 -5.51 -8.67 12.19
C GLU A 23 -5.20 -7.74 13.37
N ILE A 24 -4.96 -6.47 13.06
CA ILE A 24 -4.62 -5.42 14.02
C ILE A 24 -5.62 -4.29 13.83
N GLN A 25 -6.30 -3.89 14.90
CA GLN A 25 -7.35 -2.88 14.88
C GLN A 25 -7.07 -1.79 15.93
N ASP A 26 -7.37 -0.54 15.58
CA ASP A 26 -7.34 0.63 16.47
C ASP A 26 -6.03 0.84 17.26
N LEU A 27 -4.88 0.42 16.69
CA LEU A 27 -3.58 0.68 17.32
C LEU A 27 -3.21 2.17 17.16
N LYS A 28 -2.58 2.74 18.19
CA LYS A 28 -2.09 4.11 18.19
C LYS A 28 -0.58 4.25 18.08
N GLY A 29 0.12 3.13 17.94
CA GLY A 29 1.56 3.05 17.76
C GLY A 29 1.89 2.35 16.45
N ASP A 30 3.18 2.17 16.21
CA ASP A 30 3.67 1.64 14.96
C ASP A 30 3.45 0.12 14.86
N VAL A 31 3.31 -0.37 13.63
CA VAL A 31 3.04 -1.77 13.35
C VAL A 31 4.04 -2.34 12.37
N GLU A 32 4.64 -3.46 12.73
CA GLU A 32 5.32 -4.36 11.79
C GLU A 32 4.60 -5.71 11.78
N ALA A 33 4.07 -6.09 10.62
CA ALA A 33 3.37 -7.36 10.44
C ALA A 33 3.97 -8.18 9.30
N ALA A 34 4.29 -9.45 9.54
CA ALA A 34 4.70 -10.34 8.47
C ALA A 34 4.03 -11.72 8.53
N THR A 35 3.62 -12.24 7.37
CA THR A 35 3.13 -13.62 7.25
C THR A 35 3.61 -14.30 5.98
N VAL A 36 3.61 -15.63 5.94
CA VAL A 36 3.90 -16.36 4.68
C VAL A 36 2.60 -16.77 4.01
N ASN A 37 1.68 -17.38 4.75
CA ASN A 37 0.39 -17.85 4.25
C ASN A 37 -0.74 -17.24 5.08
N GLY A 38 -1.26 -16.10 4.61
CA GLY A 38 -2.33 -15.37 5.28
C GLY A 38 -2.42 -13.93 4.81
N GLY A 39 -3.62 -13.35 4.96
CA GLY A 39 -3.80 -11.92 4.79
C GLY A 39 -3.32 -11.13 6.00
N ILE A 40 -2.89 -9.89 5.77
CA ILE A 40 -2.57 -8.95 6.83
C ILE A 40 -3.58 -7.81 6.74
N HIS A 41 -4.33 -7.60 7.82
CA HIS A 41 -5.18 -6.44 8.00
C HIS A 41 -4.65 -5.59 9.14
N VAL A 42 -4.30 -4.33 8.85
CA VAL A 42 -3.77 -3.39 9.83
C VAL A 42 -4.57 -2.11 9.79
N ALA A 43 -5.09 -1.69 10.93
CA ALA A 43 -5.62 -0.35 11.14
C ALA A 43 -4.89 0.30 12.32
N THR A 44 -4.08 1.31 12.01
CA THR A 44 -3.32 2.09 13.01
C THR A 44 -3.38 3.59 12.69
N SER A 45 -3.22 4.42 13.71
CA SER A 45 -2.98 5.86 13.54
C SER A 45 -1.50 6.22 13.40
N GLY A 46 -0.58 5.27 13.66
CA GLY A 46 0.86 5.44 13.47
C GLY A 46 1.35 4.92 12.11
N ASN A 47 2.64 4.59 12.04
CA ASN A 47 3.26 3.98 10.87
C ASN A 47 2.88 2.49 10.79
N ALA A 48 2.85 1.93 9.59
CA ALA A 48 2.62 0.50 9.40
C ALA A 48 3.47 -0.05 8.26
N SER A 49 4.13 -1.18 8.52
CA SER A 49 4.81 -1.98 7.52
C SER A 49 4.23 -3.40 7.53
N ALA A 50 3.86 -3.91 6.37
CA ALA A 50 3.23 -5.23 6.26
C ALA A 50 3.76 -6.02 5.05
N THR A 51 4.23 -7.23 5.32
CA THR A 51 4.80 -8.12 4.30
C THR A 51 4.13 -9.49 4.31
N THR A 52 3.64 -9.94 3.16
CA THR A 52 3.13 -11.31 3.01
C THR A 52 3.68 -11.99 1.75
N VAL A 53 3.60 -13.32 1.68
CA VAL A 53 3.91 -14.07 0.45
C VAL A 53 2.62 -14.46 -0.26
N ASN A 54 1.73 -15.17 0.44
CA ASN A 54 0.45 -15.64 -0.07
C ASN A 54 -0.68 -15.04 0.75
N GLY A 55 -1.19 -13.90 0.28
CA GLY A 55 -2.25 -13.17 0.94
C GLY A 55 -2.32 -11.72 0.49
N SER A 56 -3.43 -11.08 0.84
CA SER A 56 -3.59 -9.65 0.61
C SER A 56 -3.12 -8.86 1.82
N VAL A 57 -2.63 -7.66 1.58
CA VAL A 57 -2.28 -6.68 2.60
C VAL A 57 -3.31 -5.56 2.50
N ASP A 58 -4.10 -5.38 3.54
CA ASP A 58 -5.06 -4.30 3.68
C ASP A 58 -4.64 -3.43 4.86
N ALA A 59 -3.99 -2.31 4.58
CA ALA A 59 -3.48 -1.39 5.58
C ALA A 59 -4.27 -0.09 5.58
N ARG A 60 -4.59 0.40 6.77
CA ARG A 60 -5.19 1.71 7.02
C ARG A 60 -4.28 2.46 8.00
N ILE A 61 -3.74 3.58 7.52
CA ILE A 61 -2.73 4.37 8.23
C ILE A 61 -3.22 5.80 8.48
N GLY A 62 -2.52 6.50 9.37
CA GLY A 62 -2.74 7.92 9.69
C GLY A 62 -2.35 8.87 8.55
N SER A 63 -2.54 10.18 8.79
CA SER A 63 -2.12 11.26 7.88
C SER A 63 -0.64 11.60 7.99
N ASP A 64 -0.06 11.36 9.15
CA ASP A 64 1.29 11.79 9.51
C ASP A 64 2.15 10.53 9.54
N LEU A 65 3.02 10.42 8.53
CA LEU A 65 4.08 9.42 8.50
C LEU A 65 5.30 10.06 9.13
N ASP A 66 5.79 9.42 10.20
CA ASP A 66 7.00 9.86 10.92
C ASP A 66 8.22 9.00 10.55
N ASP A 67 8.02 7.93 9.76
CA ASP A 67 9.05 7.04 9.24
C ASP A 67 8.64 6.46 7.87
N ASP A 68 9.57 5.80 7.20
CA ASP A 68 9.34 5.10 5.95
C ASP A 68 8.47 3.85 6.19
N VAL A 69 7.53 3.59 5.28
CA VAL A 69 6.57 2.49 5.38
C VAL A 69 6.60 1.58 4.15
N GLU A 70 6.49 0.27 4.37
CA GLU A 70 6.54 -0.72 3.30
C GLU A 70 5.37 -1.72 3.34
N PHE A 71 4.70 -1.88 2.19
CA PHE A 71 3.63 -2.83 1.99
C PHE A 71 3.95 -3.75 0.83
N THR A 72 4.21 -5.02 1.10
CA THR A 72 4.68 -5.98 0.09
C THR A 72 3.90 -7.29 0.12
N THR A 73 3.55 -7.80 -1.07
CA THR A 73 3.06 -9.18 -1.23
C THR A 73 3.67 -9.87 -2.45
N VAL A 74 3.70 -11.19 -2.49
CA VAL A 74 4.02 -11.92 -3.74
C VAL A 74 2.75 -12.25 -4.49
N ASN A 75 1.76 -12.85 -3.83
CA ASN A 75 0.50 -13.26 -4.41
C ASN A 75 -0.64 -12.65 -3.61
N GLY A 76 -1.20 -11.58 -4.14
CA GLY A 76 -2.32 -10.89 -3.50
C GLY A 76 -2.36 -9.40 -3.82
N ARG A 77 -3.44 -8.78 -3.35
CA ARG A 77 -3.67 -7.36 -3.48
C ARG A 77 -2.96 -6.62 -2.35
N VAL A 78 -2.46 -5.42 -2.66
CA VAL A 78 -2.03 -4.47 -1.63
C VAL A 78 -2.95 -3.27 -1.68
N LEU A 79 -3.73 -3.08 -0.61
CA LEU A 79 -4.55 -1.91 -0.40
C LEU A 79 -3.95 -1.09 0.73
N VAL A 80 -3.74 0.19 0.44
CA VAL A 80 -3.39 1.18 1.45
C VAL A 80 -4.48 2.25 1.46
N GLU A 81 -5.19 2.35 2.58
CA GLU A 81 -6.16 3.39 2.86
C GLU A 81 -5.53 4.47 3.73
N MET A 82 -5.57 5.72 3.26
CA MET A 82 -4.98 6.84 3.97
C MET A 82 -5.85 8.11 3.84
N PRO A 83 -5.75 9.08 4.75
CA PRO A 83 -6.45 10.35 4.62
C PRO A 83 -5.97 11.15 3.41
N ARG A 84 -6.83 12.02 2.85
CA ARG A 84 -6.47 12.92 1.73
C ARG A 84 -5.30 13.87 2.03
N GLY A 85 -5.06 14.16 3.31
CA GLY A 85 -4.01 15.08 3.76
C GLY A 85 -2.64 14.46 3.97
N VAL A 86 -2.46 13.17 3.63
CA VAL A 86 -1.18 12.47 3.79
C VAL A 86 -0.07 13.11 2.96
N ASN A 87 1.14 13.16 3.53
CA ASN A 87 2.32 13.68 2.86
C ASN A 87 3.36 12.55 2.78
N ALA A 88 3.69 12.10 1.57
CA ALA A 88 4.58 10.96 1.37
C ALA A 88 5.18 10.97 -0.04
N HIS A 89 6.34 10.35 -0.22
CA HIS A 89 6.83 9.96 -1.53
C HIS A 89 6.41 8.51 -1.82
N VAL A 90 5.54 8.31 -2.81
CA VAL A 90 4.95 7.00 -3.10
C VAL A 90 5.69 6.32 -4.24
N ARG A 91 6.17 5.11 -3.96
CA ARG A 91 6.82 4.22 -4.92
C ARG A 91 6.05 2.91 -4.99
N GLY A 92 5.29 2.73 -6.06
CA GLY A 92 4.44 1.56 -6.29
C GLY A 92 4.92 0.73 -7.47
N SER A 93 4.98 -0.60 -7.34
CA SER A 93 5.33 -1.48 -8.47
C SER A 93 4.67 -2.84 -8.43
N THR A 94 4.09 -3.28 -9.55
CA THR A 94 3.57 -4.64 -9.74
C THR A 94 4.26 -5.35 -10.90
N VAL A 95 4.40 -6.68 -10.85
CA VAL A 95 4.87 -7.46 -12.02
C VAL A 95 3.70 -7.87 -12.89
N HIS A 96 2.63 -8.41 -12.31
CA HIS A 96 1.40 -8.83 -12.97
C HIS A 96 0.19 -8.25 -12.23
N GLY A 97 -0.45 -7.26 -12.85
CA GLY A 97 -1.63 -6.61 -12.29
C GLY A 97 -1.74 -5.17 -12.76
N ALA A 98 -2.51 -4.38 -12.02
CA ALA A 98 -2.72 -2.97 -12.28
C ALA A 98 -2.62 -2.16 -10.98
N ILE A 99 -2.29 -0.88 -11.12
CA ILE A 99 -2.19 0.06 -10.01
C ILE A 99 -3.37 1.03 -10.09
N TYR A 100 -4.10 1.17 -8.99
CA TYR A 100 -5.24 2.07 -8.85
C TYR A 100 -4.93 3.08 -7.76
N THR A 101 -5.34 4.33 -7.94
CA THR A 101 -5.12 5.39 -6.95
C THR A 101 -6.27 6.38 -6.96
N ASP A 102 -6.74 6.73 -5.77
CA ASP A 102 -7.69 7.83 -5.53
C ASP A 102 -6.99 9.19 -5.44
N PHE A 103 -5.66 9.20 -5.31
CA PHE A 103 -4.89 10.39 -4.99
C PHE A 103 -4.39 11.11 -6.25
N PRO A 104 -4.40 12.45 -6.25
CA PRO A 104 -3.75 13.24 -7.28
C PRO A 104 -2.22 13.15 -7.10
N LEU A 105 -1.61 12.12 -7.69
CA LEU A 105 -0.16 11.96 -7.68
C LEU A 105 0.49 12.93 -8.67
N SER A 106 1.41 13.76 -8.19
CA SER A 106 2.35 14.48 -9.08
C SER A 106 3.44 13.49 -9.49
N VAL A 107 3.26 12.83 -10.64
CA VAL A 107 4.16 11.79 -11.14
C VAL A 107 5.36 12.45 -11.83
N ARG A 108 6.58 12.07 -11.44
CA ARG A 108 7.82 12.48 -12.12
C ARG A 108 8.27 11.35 -13.05
N GLY A 109 7.70 11.27 -14.26
CA GLY A 109 8.11 10.29 -15.27
C GLY A 109 6.97 9.78 -16.16
N ARG A 110 7.31 8.99 -17.20
CA ARG A 110 6.32 8.26 -18.02
C ARG A 110 5.62 7.22 -17.16
N TYR A 111 4.29 7.15 -17.26
CA TYR A 111 3.50 6.01 -16.78
C TYR A 111 3.96 4.76 -17.54
N VAL A 112 4.80 3.93 -16.91
CA VAL A 112 5.08 2.60 -17.41
C VAL A 112 4.07 1.69 -16.74
N ASN A 113 3.33 0.92 -17.54
CA ASN A 113 2.07 0.20 -17.28
C ASN A 113 1.91 -0.57 -15.93
N ARG A 114 2.93 -0.60 -15.05
CA ARG A 114 2.99 -1.34 -13.78
C ARG A 114 3.86 -0.69 -12.69
N ARG A 115 4.26 0.58 -12.84
CA ARG A 115 5.05 1.31 -11.82
C ARG A 115 4.50 2.73 -11.65
N ILE A 116 4.47 3.19 -10.41
CA ILE A 116 4.16 4.57 -10.04
C ILE A 116 5.29 5.12 -9.18
N ASP A 117 5.66 6.37 -9.45
CA ASP A 117 6.60 7.15 -8.65
C ASP A 117 6.05 8.58 -8.61
N GLY A 118 5.62 9.01 -7.44
CA GLY A 118 4.91 10.27 -7.31
C GLY A 118 4.91 10.80 -5.90
N THR A 119 4.69 12.09 -5.79
CA THR A 119 4.63 12.77 -4.49
C THR A 119 3.18 13.03 -4.10
N LEU A 120 2.80 12.64 -2.87
CA LEU A 120 1.54 12.98 -2.23
C LEU A 120 1.73 14.20 -1.32
N GLY A 121 0.81 15.17 -1.42
CA GLY A 121 0.86 16.39 -0.63
C GLY A 121 2.17 17.15 -0.83
N ARG A 122 2.89 17.42 0.26
CA ARG A 122 4.21 18.08 0.24
C ARG A 122 5.39 17.10 0.06
N GLY A 123 5.14 15.80 -0.02
CA GLY A 123 6.17 14.76 0.08
C GLY A 123 6.60 14.51 1.54
N GLY A 124 7.74 13.86 1.74
CA GLY A 124 8.22 13.47 3.07
C GLY A 124 8.82 12.07 3.02
N HIS A 125 8.46 11.26 4.01
CA HIS A 125 8.86 9.86 4.13
C HIS A 125 8.43 9.02 2.93
N ASP A 126 9.18 7.95 2.70
CA ASP A 126 8.95 7.01 1.62
C ASP A 126 7.84 6.03 1.97
N MET A 127 6.90 5.86 1.04
CA MET A 127 5.88 4.81 1.07
C MET A 127 6.12 3.88 -0.10
N LYS A 128 6.60 2.68 0.20
CA LYS A 128 6.85 1.64 -0.81
C LYS A 128 5.73 0.63 -0.82
N VAL A 129 5.18 0.38 -2.01
CA VAL A 129 4.07 -0.55 -2.21
C VAL A 129 4.41 -1.50 -3.35
N SER A 130 4.50 -2.80 -3.09
CA SER A 130 4.91 -3.74 -4.12
C SER A 130 4.16 -5.06 -4.12
N THR A 131 3.90 -5.59 -5.31
CA THR A 131 3.35 -6.93 -5.49
C THR A 131 3.92 -7.63 -6.71
N VAL A 132 3.98 -8.96 -6.71
CA VAL A 132 4.36 -9.70 -7.92
C VAL A 132 3.12 -10.05 -8.72
N ASN A 133 2.16 -10.76 -8.13
CA ASN A 133 0.92 -11.17 -8.75
C ASN A 133 -0.26 -10.56 -7.98
N GLY A 134 -0.72 -9.40 -8.44
CA GLY A 134 -1.87 -8.71 -7.86
C GLY A 134 -1.94 -7.23 -8.20
N SER A 135 -3.03 -6.59 -7.76
CA SER A 135 -3.22 -5.15 -7.89
C SER A 135 -2.71 -4.40 -6.67
N ILE A 136 -2.23 -3.19 -6.93
CA ILE A 136 -1.96 -2.19 -5.89
C ILE A 136 -3.10 -1.18 -5.93
N GLU A 137 -3.66 -0.85 -4.77
CA GLU A 137 -4.73 0.12 -4.65
C GLU A 137 -4.44 1.10 -3.53
N LEU A 138 -4.33 2.38 -3.88
CA LEU A 138 -4.18 3.48 -2.93
C LEU A 138 -5.52 4.19 -2.84
N ARG A 139 -6.19 4.09 -1.69
CA ARG A 139 -7.54 4.64 -1.50
C ARG A 139 -7.58 5.71 -0.44
N THR A 140 -8.52 6.63 -0.61
CA THR A 140 -8.81 7.63 0.42
C THR A 140 -9.74 7.04 1.48
N ILE A 141 -9.46 7.27 2.76
CA ILE A 141 -10.38 6.88 3.84
C ILE A 141 -11.71 7.64 3.63
N GLY A 142 -12.78 6.89 3.33
CA GLY A 142 -14.10 7.46 3.00
C GLY A 142 -14.32 7.78 1.51
N GLY A 143 -13.41 7.39 0.62
CA GLY A 143 -13.55 7.54 -0.84
C GLY A 143 -14.40 6.45 -1.49
N SER A 144 -15.18 6.83 -2.52
CA SER A 144 -15.79 5.89 -3.46
C SER A 144 -14.74 5.36 -4.44
N ARG A 145 -14.85 4.08 -4.83
CA ARG A 145 -13.92 3.32 -5.72
C ARG A 145 -13.17 4.21 -6.73
N GLY A 146 -11.85 4.22 -6.62
CA GLY A 146 -10.92 5.00 -7.45
C GLY A 146 -10.98 4.79 -8.95
N LYS A 147 -10.43 5.76 -9.68
CA LYS A 147 -10.24 5.64 -11.12
C LYS A 147 -9.12 4.62 -11.41
N ARG A 148 -9.35 3.74 -12.39
CA ARG A 148 -8.30 2.90 -12.97
C ARG A 148 -7.32 3.80 -13.70
N VAL A 149 -6.03 3.67 -13.39
CA VAL A 149 -4.97 4.33 -14.15
C VAL A 149 -4.78 3.50 -15.42
N VAL A 150 -5.29 3.98 -16.55
CA VAL A 150 -5.11 3.35 -17.87
C VAL A 150 -4.14 4.24 -18.62
N SER A 151 -3.00 3.69 -19.06
CA SER A 151 -2.19 4.36 -20.08
C SER A 151 -2.96 4.30 -21.40
N GLU A 152 -3.33 5.45 -21.95
CA GLU A 152 -3.65 5.54 -23.38
C GLU A 152 -2.32 5.47 -24.11
N ASP A 153 -2.04 4.31 -24.70
CA ASP A 153 -0.99 4.16 -25.69
C ASP A 153 -1.40 5.01 -26.90
N GLY A 154 -0.67 6.09 -27.15
CA GLY A 154 -0.74 6.79 -28.42
C GLY A 154 0.01 5.95 -29.44
N ASP A 155 -0.73 5.29 -30.33
CA ASP A 155 -0.22 4.75 -31.58
C ASP A 155 0.39 5.91 -32.37
N ASP A 156 1.72 5.92 -32.50
CA ASP A 156 2.44 6.75 -33.46
C ASP A 156 2.73 5.84 -34.66
N ASP A 157 1.74 5.74 -35.54
CA ASP A 157 1.91 5.23 -36.90
C ASP A 157 2.83 6.20 -37.66
N GLY A 158 4.13 5.98 -37.53
CA GLY A 158 5.13 6.56 -38.40
C GLY A 158 5.24 5.76 -39.69
N ASP A 159 4.27 5.93 -40.59
CA ASP A 159 4.51 5.78 -42.03
C ASP A 159 5.56 6.83 -42.43
N GLU A 160 6.72 6.41 -42.94
CA GLU A 160 7.56 7.26 -43.78
C GLU A 160 8.46 6.39 -44.69
N ASP A 161 7.97 6.26 -45.94
CA ASP A 161 8.59 6.06 -47.26
C ASP A 161 9.60 4.92 -47.55
#